data_AF-A0A918HHU6-F1
#
_entry.id   AF-A0A918HHU6-F1
#
_cell.length_a   1.000
_cell.length_b   1.000
_cell.length_c   1.000
_cell.angle_alpha   90.00
_cell.angle_beta   90.00
_cell.angle_gamma   90.00
#
_symmetry.space_group_name_H-M   'P 1'
#
loop_
_entity.id
_entity.type
_entity.pdbx_description
1 polymer ?
#
loop_
_entity_poly.entity_id
_entity_poly.type
_entity_poly.pdbx_seq_one_letter_code
_entity_poly.pdbx_strand_id
1 'polypeptide(L)'
;MTEHLGPLELVGDRWVIGDPKREGGSCLVLTAGGMEHHKSGVPEPQLVIPWSRFMDMRVNATTRAWLATRTMGVLQAVSGTGPQVGGRSACSVSGLLRHPYEYWSLNYTHHQRPYTQPHIFWVGHLFRKTVEAKAARRLGDPEWLGNAVAKLATARPVYGLSSNRRASEVIEALGL
;
A
#
# COMPACT_ATOMS: atom_id res chain seq x y z
N MET A 1 -8.89 16.21 -9.00
CA MET A 1 -9.03 15.42 -7.75
C MET A 1 -7.74 14.64 -7.58
N THR A 2 -7.23 14.45 -6.35
CA THR A 2 -5.95 13.75 -6.19
C THR A 2 -6.13 12.26 -6.46
N GLU A 3 -5.51 11.75 -7.52
CA GLU A 3 -5.66 10.36 -8.00
C GLU A 3 -4.66 9.41 -7.35
N HIS A 4 -3.90 9.85 -6.34
CA HIS A 4 -2.88 9.01 -5.71
C HIS A 4 -2.62 9.33 -4.23
N LEU A 5 -2.20 8.31 -3.49
CA LEU A 5 -1.64 8.39 -2.15
C LEU A 5 -0.38 7.53 -2.10
N GLY A 6 0.72 8.07 -2.65
CA GLY A 6 2.02 7.41 -2.66
C GLY A 6 2.02 6.26 -3.66
N PRO A 7 2.17 5.00 -3.22
CA PRO A 7 2.10 3.84 -4.09
C PRO A 7 0.67 3.50 -4.54
N LEU A 8 -0.36 4.04 -3.88
CA LEU A 8 -1.76 3.84 -4.27
C LEU A 8 -2.15 4.88 -5.34
N GLU A 9 -2.72 4.45 -6.45
CA GLU A 9 -3.25 5.32 -7.50
C GLU A 9 -4.52 4.79 -8.15
N LEU A 10 -5.34 5.69 -8.69
CA LEU A 10 -6.48 5.34 -9.53
C LEU A 10 -6.01 5.18 -10.98
N VAL A 11 -6.24 4.00 -11.56
CA VAL A 11 -5.92 3.69 -12.95
C VAL A 11 -7.19 3.26 -13.66
N GLY A 12 -7.72 4.14 -14.52
CA GLY A 12 -9.06 3.98 -15.06
C GLY A 12 -10.09 4.08 -13.94
N ASP A 13 -10.78 2.98 -13.66
CA ASP A 13 -11.82 2.84 -12.64
C ASP A 13 -11.37 2.01 -11.41
N ARG A 14 -10.11 1.56 -11.39
CA ARG A 14 -9.58 0.65 -10.37
C ARG A 14 -8.45 1.29 -9.57
N TRP A 15 -8.48 1.08 -8.27
CA TRP A 15 -7.39 1.47 -7.39
C TRP A 15 -6.28 0.41 -7.39
N VAL A 16 -5.05 0.87 -7.54
CA VAL A 16 -3.88 0.02 -7.75
C VAL A 16 -2.74 0.45 -6.82
N ILE A 17 -2.04 -0.53 -6.23
CA ILE A 17 -0.75 -0.33 -5.56
C ILE A 17 0.38 -0.75 -6.48
N GLY A 18 1.31 0.18 -6.71
CA GLY A 18 2.43 0.00 -7.63
C GLY A 18 2.07 0.32 -9.08
N ASP A 19 3.06 0.22 -9.95
CA ASP A 19 3.00 0.70 -11.33
C ASP A 19 2.56 -0.42 -12.29
N PRO A 20 1.29 -0.42 -12.77
CA PRO A 20 0.82 -1.44 -13.72
C PRO A 20 1.41 -1.27 -15.12
N LYS A 21 1.94 -0.08 -15.45
CA LYS A 21 2.50 0.23 -16.79
C LYS A 21 3.95 -0.18 -16.91
N ARG A 22 4.61 -0.54 -15.81
CA ARG A 22 6.01 -0.96 -15.83
C ARG A 22 6.12 -2.37 -16.42
N GLU A 23 6.76 -2.47 -17.58
CA GLU A 23 7.07 -3.76 -18.21
C GLU A 23 7.81 -4.69 -17.25
N GLY A 24 7.38 -5.96 -17.21
CA GLY A 24 7.90 -6.97 -16.29
C GLY A 24 7.61 -6.72 -14.81
N GLY A 25 6.86 -5.66 -14.49
CA GLY A 25 6.47 -5.29 -13.14
C GLY A 25 5.28 -6.07 -12.59
N SER A 26 4.97 -5.78 -11.34
CA SER A 26 3.80 -6.28 -10.61
C SER A 26 3.07 -5.15 -9.91
N CYS A 27 1.76 -5.29 -9.79
CA CYS A 27 0.89 -4.36 -9.08
C CYS A 27 -0.20 -5.14 -8.32
N LEU A 28 -0.87 -4.46 -7.39
CA LEU A 28 -1.98 -5.02 -6.64
C LEU A 28 -3.22 -4.21 -6.94
N VAL A 29 -4.27 -4.84 -7.44
CA VAL A 29 -5.55 -4.20 -7.77
C VAL A 29 -6.52 -4.45 -6.63
N LEU A 30 -7.18 -3.39 -6.16
CA LEU A 30 -8.17 -3.46 -5.10
C LEU A 30 -9.56 -3.60 -5.74
N THR A 31 -10.19 -4.75 -5.53
CA THR A 31 -11.52 -5.06 -6.09
C THR A 31 -12.53 -5.28 -4.98
N ALA A 32 -13.82 -5.28 -5.31
CA ALA A 32 -14.87 -5.51 -4.32
C ALA A 32 -14.72 -6.86 -3.59
N GLY A 33 -14.18 -7.87 -4.26
CA GLY A 33 -13.99 -9.22 -3.71
C GLY A 33 -12.72 -9.39 -2.88
N GLY A 34 -11.67 -8.61 -3.17
CA GLY A 34 -10.38 -8.78 -2.50
C GLY A 34 -9.27 -7.97 -3.13
N MET A 35 -8.05 -8.40 -2.84
CA MET A 35 -6.84 -7.87 -3.45
C MET A 35 -6.32 -8.85 -4.49
N GLU A 36 -6.11 -8.35 -5.70
CA GLU A 36 -5.62 -9.13 -6.82
C GLU A 36 -4.18 -8.78 -7.13
N HIS A 37 -3.33 -9.78 -7.29
CA HIS A 37 -1.96 -9.58 -7.74
C HIS A 37 -1.87 -9.75 -9.25
N HIS A 38 -1.41 -8.70 -9.92
CA HIS A 38 -1.28 -8.64 -11.37
C HIS A 38 0.19 -8.50 -11.75
N LYS A 39 0.62 -9.19 -12.81
CA LYS A 39 1.90 -8.91 -13.49
C LYS A 39 1.63 -8.22 -14.82
N SER A 40 2.52 -7.31 -15.18
CA SER A 40 2.48 -6.63 -16.47
C SER A 40 2.44 -7.66 -17.61
N GLY A 41 1.53 -7.46 -18.56
CA GLY A 41 1.37 -8.31 -19.74
C GLY A 41 0.56 -9.59 -19.52
N VAL A 42 0.06 -9.84 -18.31
CA VAL A 42 -0.85 -10.97 -18.02
C VAL A 42 -2.24 -10.42 -17.71
N PRO A 43 -3.28 -10.76 -18.49
CA PRO A 43 -4.64 -10.24 -18.27
C PRO A 43 -5.28 -10.71 -16.96
N GLU A 44 -5.03 -11.97 -16.58
CA GLU A 44 -5.63 -12.61 -15.42
C GLU A 44 -4.82 -12.38 -14.13
N PRO A 45 -5.48 -12.24 -12.97
CA PRO A 45 -4.81 -12.13 -11.70
C PRO A 45 -4.06 -13.43 -11.36
N GLN A 46 -2.82 -13.31 -10.88
CA GLN A 46 -2.01 -14.46 -10.45
C GLN A 46 -2.41 -14.97 -9.07
N LEU A 47 -2.96 -14.10 -8.25
CA LEU A 47 -3.44 -14.43 -6.92
C LEU A 47 -4.57 -13.48 -6.56
N VAL A 48 -5.61 -14.02 -5.93
CA VAL A 48 -6.69 -13.21 -5.34
C VAL A 48 -6.79 -13.55 -3.87
N ILE A 49 -6.74 -12.53 -3.02
CA ILE A 49 -6.88 -12.68 -1.57
C ILE A 49 -8.16 -11.99 -1.15
N PRO A 50 -9.19 -12.76 -0.72
CA PRO A 50 -10.44 -12.17 -0.25
C PRO A 50 -10.20 -11.22 0.93
N TRP A 51 -10.94 -10.11 0.96
CA TRP A 51 -10.86 -9.15 2.07
C TRP A 51 -11.10 -9.80 3.43
N SER A 52 -11.98 -10.80 3.45
CA SER A 52 -12.30 -11.59 4.63
C SER A 52 -11.12 -12.41 5.16
N ARG A 53 -9.99 -12.54 4.46
CA ARG A 53 -8.82 -13.25 5.00
C ARG A 53 -7.89 -12.35 5.79
N PHE A 54 -7.88 -11.04 5.55
CA PHE A 54 -6.92 -10.14 6.20
C PHE A 54 -7.26 -9.92 7.68
N MET A 55 -6.24 -10.05 8.54
CA MET A 55 -6.29 -9.73 9.96
C MET A 55 -5.43 -8.52 10.34
N ASP A 56 -4.32 -8.35 9.64
CA ASP A 56 -3.46 -7.16 9.66
C ASP A 56 -2.99 -6.93 8.22
N MET A 57 -2.69 -5.69 7.88
CA MET A 57 -2.13 -5.32 6.59
C MET A 57 -1.21 -4.11 6.72
N ARG A 58 -0.06 -4.20 6.05
CA ARG A 58 0.98 -3.17 6.02
C ARG A 58 1.36 -2.89 4.58
N VAL A 59 1.53 -1.61 4.28
CA VAL A 59 2.03 -1.15 2.98
C VAL A 59 3.39 -0.50 3.23
N ASN A 60 4.43 -1.09 2.66
CA ASN A 60 5.79 -0.59 2.70
C ASN A 60 6.14 0.02 1.35
N ALA A 61 6.72 1.23 1.38
CA ALA A 61 7.16 1.93 0.19
C ALA A 61 8.41 2.76 0.48
N THR A 62 9.26 2.93 -0.52
CA THR A 62 10.35 3.91 -0.51
C THR A 62 9.90 5.23 -1.11
N THR A 63 10.61 6.32 -0.83
CA THR A 63 10.30 7.63 -1.44
C THR A 63 10.74 7.73 -2.90
N ARG A 64 11.69 6.89 -3.33
CA ARG A 64 12.24 6.88 -4.69
C ARG A 64 12.39 5.44 -5.20
N ALA A 65 12.18 5.25 -6.50
CA ALA A 65 12.24 3.93 -7.13
C ALA A 65 13.63 3.28 -7.04
N TRP A 66 14.72 4.06 -7.18
CA TRP A 66 16.08 3.51 -7.12
C TRP A 66 16.43 2.91 -5.74
N LEU A 67 15.76 3.37 -4.67
CA LEU A 67 15.91 2.81 -3.33
C LEU A 67 15.34 1.39 -3.22
N ALA A 68 14.38 1.02 -4.07
CA ALA A 68 13.78 -0.31 -4.12
C ALA A 68 14.60 -1.32 -4.97
N THR A 69 15.78 -0.91 -5.47
CA THR A 69 16.63 -1.80 -6.27
C THR A 69 17.41 -2.78 -5.40
N ARG A 70 17.76 -3.95 -5.96
CA ARG A 70 18.59 -4.96 -5.29
C ARG A 70 19.95 -4.41 -4.88
N THR A 71 20.57 -3.60 -5.74
CA THR A 71 21.85 -2.93 -5.47
C THR A 71 21.78 -2.07 -4.22
N MET A 72 20.71 -1.28 -4.06
CA MET A 72 20.55 -0.45 -2.87
C MET A 72 20.31 -1.28 -1.60
N GLY A 73 19.62 -2.42 -1.71
CA GLY A 73 19.48 -3.35 -0.59
C GLY A 73 20.82 -3.90 -0.11
N VAL A 74 21.72 -4.25 -1.03
CA VAL A 74 23.09 -4.68 -0.69
C VAL A 74 23.88 -3.52 -0.07
N LEU A 75 23.84 -2.32 -0.68
CA LEU A 75 24.54 -1.14 -0.17
C LEU A 75 24.14 -0.79 1.27
N GLN A 76 22.84 -0.83 1.59
CA GLN A 76 22.36 -0.60 2.96
C GLN A 76 22.78 -1.70 3.94
N ALA A 77 22.80 -2.97 3.48
CA ALA A 77 23.24 -4.08 4.31
C ALA A 77 24.73 -3.96 4.68
N VAL A 78 25.57 -3.48 3.76
CA VAL A 78 27.01 -3.31 4.02
C VAL A 78 27.35 -2.01 4.74
N SER A 79 26.54 -0.95 4.60
CA SER A 79 26.80 0.34 5.26
C SER A 79 26.36 0.39 6.74
N GLY A 80 25.59 -0.59 7.21
CA GLY A 80 25.08 -0.62 8.60
C GLY A 80 24.14 0.54 8.96
N THR A 81 23.69 1.30 7.96
CA THR A 81 22.90 2.52 8.18
C THR A 81 21.41 2.18 8.34
N GLY A 82 20.94 2.13 9.59
CA GLY A 82 19.52 2.16 9.95
C GLY A 82 18.70 0.91 9.56
N PRO A 83 17.38 0.93 9.80
CA PRO A 83 16.47 -0.13 9.37
C PRO A 83 16.60 -0.35 7.85
N GLN A 84 16.56 -1.58 7.35
CA GLN A 84 16.59 -1.81 5.90
C GLN A 84 15.35 -1.20 5.22
N VAL A 85 15.51 -0.02 4.61
CA VAL A 85 14.45 0.67 3.87
C VAL A 85 14.56 0.41 2.36
N GLY A 86 15.64 -0.22 1.89
CA GLY A 86 15.85 -0.52 0.47
C GLY A 86 15.99 -2.01 0.16
N GLY A 87 15.94 -2.36 -1.13
CA GLY A 87 15.99 -3.74 -1.60
C GLY A 87 14.67 -4.27 -2.16
N ARG A 88 14.66 -5.56 -2.52
CA ARG A 88 13.56 -6.20 -3.27
C ARG A 88 12.21 -6.18 -2.54
N SER A 89 12.22 -6.10 -1.21
CA SER A 89 11.05 -6.03 -0.34
C SER A 89 10.65 -4.62 0.08
N ALA A 90 11.38 -3.60 -0.38
CA ALA A 90 11.17 -2.21 0.01
C ALA A 90 9.84 -1.61 -0.48
N CYS A 91 9.27 -2.22 -1.52
CA CYS A 91 7.91 -1.96 -2.00
C CYS A 91 7.11 -3.25 -1.88
N SER A 92 6.37 -3.38 -0.79
CA SER A 92 5.62 -4.59 -0.49
C SER A 92 4.30 -4.28 0.23
N VAL A 93 3.32 -5.15 0.03
CA VAL A 93 2.15 -5.26 0.90
C VAL A 93 2.23 -6.58 1.61
N SER A 94 2.12 -6.56 2.92
CA SER A 94 2.18 -7.76 3.76
C SER A 94 1.09 -7.77 4.81
N GLY A 95 0.80 -8.94 5.36
CA GLY A 95 -0.26 -9.10 6.34
C GLY A 95 -0.33 -10.50 6.93
N LEU A 96 -1.15 -10.62 7.97
CA LEU A 96 -1.54 -11.92 8.52
C LEU A 96 -2.88 -12.31 7.91
N LEU A 97 -2.93 -13.47 7.28
CA LEU A 97 -4.16 -14.05 6.73
C LEU A 97 -4.75 -15.07 7.69
N ARG A 98 -6.08 -15.21 7.69
CA ARG A 98 -6.80 -16.31 8.35
C ARG A 98 -7.21 -17.39 7.35
N HIS A 99 -7.38 -18.60 7.88
CA HIS A 99 -7.88 -19.79 7.20
C HIS A 99 -7.18 -20.14 5.86
N PRO A 100 -5.97 -20.74 5.90
CA PRO A 100 -5.14 -21.00 7.08
C PRO A 100 -4.48 -19.74 7.63
N TYR A 101 -4.01 -19.81 8.88
CA TYR A 101 -3.19 -18.75 9.45
C TYR A 101 -1.81 -18.75 8.79
N GLU A 102 -1.51 -17.71 8.03
CA GLU A 102 -0.24 -17.59 7.33
C GLU A 102 0.21 -16.13 7.27
N TYR A 103 1.53 -15.93 7.36
CA TYR A 103 2.11 -14.65 7.01
C TYR A 103 2.23 -14.57 5.49
N TRP A 104 1.69 -13.50 4.92
CA TRP A 104 1.70 -13.26 3.49
C TRP A 104 2.40 -11.93 3.19
N SER A 105 3.12 -11.90 2.06
CA SER A 105 3.78 -10.69 1.57
C SER A 105 3.96 -10.76 0.06
N LEU A 106 3.59 -9.69 -0.64
CA LEU A 106 3.87 -9.51 -2.06
C LEU A 106 4.58 -8.21 -2.34
N ASN A 107 5.52 -8.27 -3.27
CA ASN A 107 6.20 -7.08 -3.76
C ASN A 107 5.42 -6.49 -4.93
N TYR A 108 5.41 -5.17 -5.00
CA TYR A 108 4.89 -4.42 -6.13
C TYR A 108 6.00 -3.55 -6.72
N THR A 109 5.81 -3.13 -7.96
CA THR A 109 6.77 -2.31 -8.68
C THR A 109 6.53 -0.84 -8.38
N HIS A 110 7.59 -0.12 -7.99
CA HIS A 110 7.50 1.30 -7.68
C HIS A 110 7.26 2.13 -8.95
N HIS A 111 6.41 3.15 -8.87
CA HIS A 111 6.21 4.13 -9.95
C HIS A 111 7.50 4.89 -10.28
N GLN A 112 7.61 5.47 -11.47
CA GLN A 112 8.74 6.36 -11.76
C GLN A 112 8.71 7.65 -10.90
N ARG A 113 7.52 8.15 -10.57
CA ARG A 113 7.36 9.32 -9.70
C ARG A 113 7.85 9.03 -8.28
N PRO A 114 8.44 10.01 -7.57
CA PRO A 114 8.74 9.86 -6.16
C PRO A 114 7.46 9.87 -5.32
N TYR A 115 7.49 9.19 -4.17
CA TYR A 115 6.45 9.27 -3.15
C TYR A 115 6.89 10.22 -2.04
N THR A 116 5.94 10.98 -1.51
CA THR A 116 6.19 11.82 -0.34
C THR A 116 6.06 11.00 0.94
N GLN A 117 6.87 11.29 1.96
CA GLN A 117 6.77 10.63 3.26
C GLN A 117 5.35 10.72 3.88
N PRO A 118 4.64 11.87 3.79
CA PRO A 118 3.22 11.95 4.16
C PRO A 118 2.34 10.91 3.49
N HIS A 119 2.47 10.73 2.18
CA HIS A 119 1.60 9.80 1.46
C HIS A 119 1.90 8.34 1.81
N ILE A 120 3.18 8.00 2.00
CA ILE A 120 3.58 6.66 2.48
C ILE A 120 3.02 6.40 3.87
N PHE A 121 3.09 7.40 4.76
CA PHE A 121 2.52 7.31 6.10
C PHE A 121 1.00 7.08 6.05
N TRP A 122 0.28 7.89 5.27
CA TRP A 122 -1.18 7.82 5.20
C TRP A 122 -1.69 6.54 4.55
N VAL A 123 -1.06 6.04 3.48
CA VAL A 123 -1.49 4.78 2.86
C VAL A 123 -1.30 3.59 3.82
N GLY A 124 -0.18 3.56 4.56
CA GLY A 124 0.05 2.51 5.55
C GLY A 124 -0.97 2.55 6.68
N HIS A 125 -1.33 3.74 7.15
CA HIS A 125 -2.36 3.93 8.17
C HIS A 125 -3.76 3.57 7.69
N LEU A 126 -4.14 4.02 6.49
CA LEU A 126 -5.43 3.70 5.88
C LEU A 126 -5.64 2.19 5.83
N PHE A 127 -4.65 1.45 5.30
CA PHE A 127 -4.73 0.00 5.13
C PHE A 127 -4.82 -0.71 6.48
N ARG A 128 -3.90 -0.41 7.41
CA ARG A 128 -3.87 -1.01 8.73
C ARG A 128 -5.18 -0.77 9.48
N LYS A 129 -5.62 0.49 9.58
CA LYS A 129 -6.82 0.86 10.36
C LYS A 129 -8.10 0.29 9.77
N THR A 130 -8.21 0.25 8.45
CA THR A 130 -9.38 -0.33 7.79
C THR A 130 -9.49 -1.84 8.05
N VAL A 131 -8.36 -2.56 8.11
CA VAL A 131 -8.34 -3.98 8.47
C VAL A 131 -8.58 -4.20 9.96
N GLU A 132 -7.94 -3.42 10.84
CA GLU A 132 -8.17 -3.45 12.29
C GLU A 132 -9.66 -3.24 12.64
N ALA A 133 -10.33 -2.32 11.94
CA ALA A 133 -11.77 -2.05 12.05
C ALA A 133 -12.67 -3.14 11.42
N LYS A 134 -12.09 -4.24 10.92
CA LYS A 134 -12.80 -5.31 10.18
C LYS A 134 -13.58 -4.81 8.95
N ALA A 135 -13.15 -3.68 8.40
CA ALA A 135 -13.78 -2.99 7.28
C ALA A 135 -12.99 -3.11 5.97
N ALA A 136 -12.07 -4.08 5.86
CA ALA A 136 -11.19 -4.30 4.71
C ALA A 136 -11.90 -4.24 3.34
N ARG A 137 -13.16 -4.71 3.28
CA ARG A 137 -14.04 -4.63 2.09
C ARG A 137 -14.19 -3.23 1.51
N ARG A 138 -14.07 -2.17 2.33
CA ARG A 138 -14.14 -0.77 1.88
C ARG A 138 -12.96 -0.36 1.01
N LEU A 139 -11.81 -1.01 1.14
CA LEU A 139 -10.67 -0.78 0.25
C LEU A 139 -10.97 -1.22 -1.19
N GLY A 140 -11.96 -2.10 -1.38
CA GLY A 140 -12.47 -2.50 -2.69
C GLY A 140 -13.60 -1.64 -3.23
N ASP A 141 -14.04 -0.61 -2.50
CA ASP A 141 -15.04 0.37 -2.94
C ASP A 141 -14.33 1.59 -3.55
N PRO A 142 -14.41 1.79 -4.88
CA PRO A 142 -13.64 2.85 -5.54
C PRO A 142 -14.04 4.26 -5.12
N GLU A 143 -15.31 4.48 -4.82
CA GLU A 143 -15.82 5.80 -4.43
C GLU A 143 -15.40 6.13 -3.01
N TRP A 144 -15.61 5.20 -2.08
CA TRP A 144 -15.15 5.37 -0.70
C TRP A 144 -13.63 5.59 -0.65
N LEU A 145 -12.86 4.79 -1.38
CA LEU A 145 -11.41 4.89 -1.40
C LEU A 145 -10.93 6.19 -2.05
N GLY A 146 -11.58 6.65 -3.12
CA GLY A 146 -11.26 7.95 -3.73
C GLY A 146 -11.49 9.13 -2.79
N ASN A 147 -12.60 9.10 -2.04
CA ASN A 147 -12.88 10.09 -1.01
C ASN A 147 -11.83 10.04 0.12
N ALA A 148 -11.45 8.85 0.58
CA ALA A 148 -10.40 8.67 1.57
C ALA A 148 -9.05 9.23 1.10
N VAL A 149 -8.64 8.89 -0.13
CA VAL A 149 -7.40 9.37 -0.74
C VAL A 149 -7.40 10.88 -0.89
N ALA A 150 -8.48 11.49 -1.38
CA ALA A 150 -8.58 12.93 -1.53
C ALA A 150 -8.41 13.69 -0.20
N LYS A 151 -9.03 13.20 0.88
CA LYS A 151 -8.87 13.79 2.22
C LYS A 151 -7.47 13.58 2.77
N LEU A 152 -6.93 12.36 2.68
CA LEU A 152 -5.63 12.02 3.25
C LEU A 152 -4.45 12.68 2.51
N ALA A 153 -4.55 12.86 1.19
CA ALA A 153 -3.49 13.49 0.40
C ALA A 153 -3.25 14.96 0.78
N THR A 154 -4.25 15.63 1.34
CA THR A 154 -4.15 17.03 1.80
C THR A 154 -3.89 17.14 3.31
N ALA A 155 -4.04 16.04 4.05
CA ALA A 155 -3.83 16.01 5.50
C ALA A 155 -2.34 16.09 5.86
N ARG A 156 -2.00 16.98 6.80
CA ARG A 156 -0.63 17.04 7.34
C ARG A 156 -0.37 15.82 8.23
N PRO A 157 0.68 15.03 7.95
CA PRO A 157 1.07 13.97 8.87
C PRO A 157 1.63 14.60 10.14
N VAL A 158 1.24 14.02 11.26
CA VAL A 158 1.93 14.23 12.53
C VAL A 158 2.83 13.00 12.70
N TYR A 159 4.00 13.13 13.31
CA TYR A 159 4.86 11.98 13.60
C TYR A 159 4.91 11.78 15.12
N GLY A 160 4.72 10.54 15.61
CA GLY A 160 4.78 10.19 17.04
C GLY A 160 3.55 9.43 17.57
N LEU A 161 3.47 9.10 18.86
CA LEU A 161 2.30 8.39 19.42
C LEU A 161 0.98 9.17 19.26
N SER A 162 1.05 10.51 19.32
CA SER A 162 -0.06 11.39 18.99
C SER A 162 -0.50 11.31 17.53
N SER A 163 0.40 10.86 16.63
CA SER A 163 0.06 10.65 15.23
C SER A 163 -0.76 9.42 14.99
N ASN A 164 -0.57 8.34 15.77
CA ASN A 164 -1.48 7.20 15.70
C ASN A 164 -2.90 7.60 16.09
N ARG A 165 -3.06 8.39 17.16
CA ARG A 165 -4.37 8.90 17.59
C ARG A 165 -4.97 9.83 16.53
N ARG A 166 -4.24 10.85 16.08
CA ARG A 166 -4.73 11.78 15.04
C ARG A 166 -5.02 11.08 13.72
N ALA A 167 -4.22 10.07 13.36
CA ALA A 167 -4.48 9.27 12.17
C ALA A 167 -5.75 8.44 12.34
N SER A 168 -5.99 7.86 13.53
CA SER A 168 -7.27 7.22 13.83
C SER A 168 -8.43 8.22 13.72
N GLU A 169 -8.35 9.40 14.33
CA GLU A 169 -9.40 10.42 14.26
C GLU A 169 -9.72 10.84 12.81
N VAL A 170 -8.68 11.07 12.00
CA VAL A 170 -8.84 11.43 10.58
C VAL A 170 -9.49 10.28 9.80
N ILE A 171 -9.13 9.03 10.10
CA ILE A 171 -9.65 7.83 9.44
C ILE A 171 -11.08 7.50 9.93
N GLU A 172 -11.39 7.67 11.20
CA GLU A 172 -12.73 7.55 11.79
C GLU A 172 -13.67 8.62 11.20
N ALA A 173 -13.16 9.83 10.94
CA ALA A 173 -13.90 10.86 10.20
C ALA A 173 -14.18 10.50 8.72
N LEU A 174 -13.59 9.42 8.20
CA LEU A 174 -13.95 8.80 6.91
C LEU A 174 -15.06 7.74 7.07
N GLY A 175 -15.63 7.62 8.27
CA GLY A 175 -16.73 6.74 8.64
C GLY A 175 -16.30 5.32 9.02
N LEU A 176 -15.04 5.11 9.42
CA LEU A 176 -14.52 3.82 9.91
C LEU A 176 -14.75 3.64 11.40
#